data_AF-A0A1H4BL57-F1
#
_entry.id   AF-A0A1H4BL57-F1
#
_cell.length_a   1.000
_cell.length_b   1.000
_cell.length_c   1.000
_cell.angle_alpha   90.00
_cell.angle_beta   90.00
_cell.angle_gamma   90.00
#
_symmetry.space_group_name_H-M   'P 1'
#
loop_
_entity.id
_entity.type
_entity.pdbx_description
1 polymer ?
#
loop_
_entity_poly.entity_id
_entity_poly.type
_entity_poly.pdbx_seq_one_letter_code
_entity_poly.pdbx_strand_id
1 'polypeptide(L)'
;MRRHDRTGPDGLNLREDTVPLRRQAEEMRDLYANEIAAAVHEGRTPTAHQLASWVRYRAMAASDDPAQLIQTSSSPETGRS
;
A
#
# COMPACT_ATOMS: atom_id res chain seq x y z
N MET A 1 9.66 -54.59 9.42
CA MET A 1 10.31 -53.38 9.98
C MET A 1 9.97 -52.20 9.07
N ARG A 2 9.16 -51.26 9.54
CA ARG A 2 8.75 -50.06 8.80
C ARG A 2 9.90 -49.06 8.81
N ARG A 3 10.35 -48.59 7.64
CA ARG A 3 10.98 -47.27 7.52
C ARG A 3 10.04 -46.41 6.69
N HIS A 4 9.29 -45.58 7.39
CA HIS A 4 8.66 -44.40 6.80
C HIS A 4 9.79 -43.45 6.44
N ASP A 5 10.24 -43.47 5.19
CA ASP A 5 10.94 -42.33 4.62
C ASP A 5 9.86 -41.41 4.04
N ARG A 6 9.25 -40.63 4.94
CA ARG A 6 8.34 -39.53 4.59
C ARG A 6 9.06 -38.26 5.05
N THR A 7 9.92 -37.75 4.19
CA THR A 7 10.41 -36.37 4.28
C THR A 7 10.33 -35.76 2.89
N GLY A 8 9.10 -35.63 2.40
CA GLY A 8 8.80 -34.53 1.48
C GLY A 8 8.69 -33.26 2.31
N PRO A 9 9.43 -32.19 2.03
CA PRO A 9 9.10 -30.88 2.54
C PRO A 9 7.93 -30.33 1.71
N ASP A 10 6.74 -30.90 1.89
CA ASP A 10 5.50 -30.23 1.53
C ASP A 10 4.92 -29.66 2.81
N GLY A 11 5.03 -28.34 2.97
CA GLY A 11 4.50 -27.67 4.16
C GLY A 11 5.25 -26.42 4.55
N LEU A 12 5.26 -25.42 3.67
CA LEU A 12 4.70 -24.09 3.95
C LEU A 12 4.99 -23.19 2.77
N ASN A 13 3.93 -22.93 2.02
CA ASN A 13 3.83 -21.79 1.12
C ASN A 13 4.21 -20.53 1.91
N LEU A 14 5.48 -20.12 1.86
CA LEU A 14 5.84 -18.74 2.14
C LEU A 14 5.43 -17.91 0.91
N ARG A 15 4.12 -17.86 0.65
CA ARG A 15 3.51 -16.77 -0.12
C ARG A 15 3.42 -15.55 0.78
N GLU A 16 4.54 -15.22 1.40
CA GLU A 16 4.81 -13.88 1.90
C GLU A 16 5.69 -13.22 0.84
N ASP A 17 5.20 -13.25 -0.41
CA ASP A 17 5.59 -12.29 -1.43
C ASP A 17 5.12 -10.94 -0.88
N THR A 18 5.97 -10.36 -0.04
CA THR A 18 5.77 -9.02 0.50
C THR A 18 5.73 -8.13 -0.73
N VAL A 19 4.51 -7.74 -1.11
CA VAL A 19 4.28 -6.93 -2.30
C VAL A 19 5.21 -5.73 -2.20
N PRO A 20 6.11 -5.49 -3.18
CA PRO A 20 7.10 -4.44 -3.06
C PRO A 20 6.39 -3.12 -2.80
N LEU A 21 6.91 -2.29 -1.88
CA LEU A 21 6.23 -1.07 -1.40
C LEU A 21 5.74 -0.17 -2.54
N ARG A 22 6.48 -0.12 -3.65
CA ARG A 22 6.06 0.59 -4.87
C ARG A 22 4.77 -0.01 -5.45
N ARG A 23 4.70 -1.32 -5.64
CA ARG A 23 3.52 -2.02 -6.16
C ARG A 23 2.34 -1.86 -5.22
N GLN A 24 2.55 -1.93 -3.91
CA GLN A 24 1.48 -1.63 -2.95
C GLN A 24 0.98 -0.18 -3.09
N ALA A 25 1.88 0.79 -3.28
CA ALA A 25 1.48 2.18 -3.52
C ALA A 25 0.73 2.37 -4.84
N GLU A 26 1.09 1.65 -5.90
CA GLU A 26 0.36 1.66 -7.18
C GLU A 26 -1.07 1.14 -7.01
N GLU A 27 -1.24 -0.03 -6.36
CA GLU A 27 -2.56 -0.61 -6.09
C GLU A 27 -3.44 0.35 -5.28
N MET A 28 -2.88 0.97 -4.24
CA MET A 28 -3.62 1.94 -3.43
C MET A 28 -3.94 3.22 -4.21
N ARG A 29 -3.01 3.73 -5.04
CA ARG A 29 -3.28 4.87 -5.93
C ARG A 29 -4.45 4.58 -6.85
N ASP A 30 -4.48 3.40 -7.46
CA ASP A 30 -5.51 3.04 -8.43
C ASP A 30 -6.87 2.80 -7.75
N LEU A 31 -6.87 2.25 -6.53
CA LEU A 31 -8.08 2.14 -5.71
C LEU A 31 -8.70 3.51 -5.42
N TYR A 32 -7.92 4.48 -4.92
CA TYR A 32 -8.45 5.82 -4.65
C TYR A 32 -8.86 6.56 -5.93
N ALA A 33 -8.14 6.36 -7.04
CA ALA A 33 -8.53 6.93 -8.33
C ALA A 33 -9.92 6.42 -8.77
N ASN A 34 -10.17 5.13 -8.61
CA ASN A 34 -11.47 4.51 -8.92
C ASN A 34 -12.59 5.03 -8.00
N GLU A 35 -12.33 5.17 -6.70
CA GLU A 35 -13.32 5.73 -5.78
C GLU A 35 -13.65 7.20 -6.10
N ILE A 36 -12.65 8.00 -6.44
CA ILE A 36 -12.84 9.40 -6.87
C ILE A 36 -13.66 9.44 -8.16
N ALA A 37 -13.34 8.58 -9.13
CA ALA A 37 -14.07 8.49 -10.39
C ALA A 37 -15.53 8.08 -10.17
N ALA A 38 -15.79 7.11 -9.29
CA ALA A 38 -17.14 6.69 -8.91
C ALA A 38 -17.93 7.84 -8.27
N ALA A 39 -17.33 8.57 -7.32
CA ALA A 39 -17.98 9.72 -6.69
C ALA A 39 -18.37 10.78 -7.73
N VAL A 40 -17.45 11.12 -8.65
CA VAL A 40 -17.73 12.08 -9.74
C VAL A 40 -18.84 11.58 -10.67
N HIS A 41 -18.82 10.29 -11.04
CA HIS A 41 -19.83 9.68 -11.89
C HIS A 41 -21.23 9.71 -11.25
N GLU A 42 -21.30 9.53 -9.94
CA GLU A 42 -22.55 9.60 -9.16
C GLU A 42 -22.98 11.05 -8.85
N GLY A 43 -22.28 12.06 -9.36
CA GLY A 43 -22.55 13.47 -9.09
C GLY A 43 -22.23 13.90 -7.65
N ARG A 44 -21.45 13.09 -6.91
CA ARG A 44 -20.98 13.38 -5.56
C ARG A 44 -19.62 14.08 -5.62
N THR A 45 -19.34 14.91 -4.62
CA THR A 45 -18.00 15.49 -4.45
C THR A 45 -17.09 14.47 -3.76
N PRO A 46 -15.91 14.14 -4.33
CA PRO A 46 -14.92 13.29 -3.67
C PRO A 46 -14.49 13.88 -2.33
N THR A 47 -14.26 13.03 -1.34
CA THR A 47 -13.85 13.51 -0.01
C THR A 47 -12.42 14.03 -0.01
N ALA A 48 -12.11 14.98 0.88
CA ALA A 48 -10.74 15.48 1.06
C ALA A 48 -9.76 14.34 1.42
N HIS A 49 -10.22 13.33 2.15
CA HIS A 49 -9.42 12.14 2.48
C HIS A 49 -9.08 11.32 1.23
N GLN A 50 -10.04 11.06 0.34
CA GLN A 50 -9.78 10.32 -0.91
C GLN A 50 -8.76 11.06 -1.78
N LEU A 51 -8.89 12.38 -1.93
CA LEU A 51 -7.96 13.20 -2.69
C LEU A 51 -6.56 13.19 -2.06
N ALA A 52 -6.45 13.38 -0.74
CA ALA A 52 -5.17 13.38 -0.03
C ALA A 52 -4.47 12.00 -0.10
N SER A 53 -5.24 10.92 0.07
CA SER A 53 -4.72 9.56 -0.04
C SER A 53 -4.26 9.24 -1.46
N TRP A 54 -5.03 9.61 -2.49
CA TRP A 54 -4.59 9.45 -3.88
C TRP A 54 -3.27 10.18 -4.16
N VAL A 55 -3.13 11.44 -3.73
CA VAL A 55 -1.89 12.21 -3.90
C VAL A 55 -0.72 11.54 -3.19
N ARG A 56 -0.93 11.07 -1.96
CA ARG A 56 0.11 10.36 -1.18
C ARG A 56 0.61 9.12 -1.90
N TYR A 57 -0.28 8.22 -2.28
CA TYR A 57 0.11 6.96 -2.93
C TYR A 57 0.65 7.18 -4.33
N ARG A 58 0.18 8.21 -5.05
CA ARG A 58 0.80 8.66 -6.30
C ARG A 58 2.26 9.09 -6.11
N ALA A 59 2.55 9.87 -5.06
CA ALA A 59 3.92 10.29 -4.76
C ALA A 59 4.80 9.10 -4.36
N MET A 60 4.26 8.16 -3.58
CA MET A 60 4.97 6.93 -3.19
C MET A 60 5.27 6.02 -4.38
N ALA A 61 4.33 5.85 -5.30
CA ALA A 61 4.52 5.07 -6.52
C ALA A 61 5.56 5.70 -7.47
N ALA A 62 5.67 7.04 -7.48
CA ALA A 62 6.63 7.77 -8.30
C ALA A 62 8.03 7.87 -7.67
N SER A 63 8.20 7.49 -6.40
CA SER A 63 9.48 7.62 -5.69
C SER A 63 10.43 6.49 -6.02
N ASP A 64 11.72 6.83 -6.09
CA ASP A 64 12.79 5.85 -6.17
C ASP A 64 12.91 5.07 -4.84
N ASP A 65 12.73 5.78 -3.72
CA ASP A 65 12.63 5.21 -2.37
C ASP A 65 11.27 5.58 -1.73
N PRO A 66 10.27 4.68 -1.77
CA PRO A 66 8.95 4.93 -1.18
C PRO A 66 8.96 4.92 0.35
N ALA A 67 9.97 4.30 0.98
CA ALA A 67 10.08 4.17 2.43
C ALA A 67 10.30 5.52 3.13
N GLN A 68 11.05 6.45 2.53
CA GLN A 68 11.26 7.80 3.07
C GLN A 68 9.98 8.65 3.13
N LEU A 69 9.03 8.43 2.22
CA LEU A 69 7.76 9.17 2.20
C LEU A 69 6.79 8.72 3.31
N ILE A 70 6.99 7.52 3.86
CA ILE A 70 6.25 7.03 5.03
C ILE A 70 6.66 7.85 6.27
N GLN A 71 7.95 8.18 6.40
CA GLN A 71 8.49 8.85 7.59
C GLN A 71 8.16 10.35 7.65
N THR A 72 8.06 11.03 6.51
CA THR A 72 7.67 12.45 6.45
C THR A 72 6.24 12.70 6.94
N SER A 73 5.36 11.70 6.87
CA SER A 73 3.97 11.81 7.36
C SER A 73 3.86 11.76 8.89
N SER A 74 4.97 11.44 9.59
CA SER A 74 5.04 11.17 11.03
C SER A 74 5.85 12.22 11.79
N SER A 75 5.91 13.46 11.32
CA SER A 75 6.44 14.58 12.12
C SER A 75 5.28 15.29 12.83
N PRO A 76 5.04 15.04 14.13
CA PRO A 76 4.33 16.02 14.94
C PRO A 76 5.24 17.24 15.07
N GLU A 77 4.80 18.34 14.47
CA GLU A 77 5.15 19.69 14.93
C GLU A 77 4.82 19.77 16.43
N THR A 78 5.83 19.63 17.30
CA THR A 78 5.77 20.14 18.68
C THR A 78 7.15 20.63 19.07
N GLY A 79 7.31 21.95 19.03
CA GLY A 79 8.52 22.62 19.50
C GLY A 79 8.54 24.12 19.21
N ARG A 80 7.40 24.80 19.41
CA ARG A 80 7.34 26.27 19.42
C ARG A 80 6.98 26.75 20.82
N SER A 81 7.82 27.66 21.30
CA SER A 81 7.73 28.51 22.51
C SER A 81 8.56 28.03 23.70
#